data_AF-A0AAE2WG81-F1
#
_entry.id   AF-A0AAE2WG81-F1
#
_cell.length_a   1.000
_cell.length_b   1.000
_cell.length_c   1.000
_cell.angle_alpha   90.00
_cell.angle_beta   90.00
_cell.angle_gamma   90.00
#
_symmetry.space_group_name_H-M   'P 1'
#
loop_
_entity.id
_entity.type
_entity.pdbx_description
1 polymer ?
#
loop_
_entity_poly.entity_id
_entity_poly.type
_entity_poly.pdbx_seq_one_letter_code
_entity_poly.pdbx_strand_id
1 'polypeptide(L)'
;MNKVAHDAEVPKTEDPDLLARAKQATSFVNGDGANPFRGMSREQLALITYDESGDFTVNERRAAWLESYDQEQQWKRAAIAKMDEEYNRTGQVSSGTLSEILKHYKSLPAIEEAQLPKGYDAQLLSQIQVSESGGLPQSVKDLQVFLDSMMES
;
A
#
# COMPACT_ATOMS: atom_id res chain seq x y z
N MET A 1 6.59 10.46 20.19
CA MET A 1 7.23 9.12 20.09
C MET A 1 8.64 9.21 20.66
N ASN A 2 9.07 8.22 21.43
CA ASN A 2 10.41 8.18 22.01
C ASN A 2 11.31 7.27 21.16
N LYS A 3 12.00 7.87 20.17
CA LYS A 3 12.91 7.15 19.25
C LYS A 3 13.91 6.25 20.01
N VAL A 4 14.47 6.76 21.10
CA VAL A 4 15.45 6.04 21.92
C VAL A 4 14.85 4.78 22.55
N ALA A 5 13.57 4.82 22.94
CA ALA A 5 12.90 3.63 23.47
C ALA A 5 12.71 2.57 22.38
N HIS A 6 12.24 2.94 21.20
CA HIS A 6 12.01 2.00 20.10
C HIS A 6 13.32 1.39 19.56
N ASP A 7 14.39 2.19 19.48
CA ASP A 7 15.72 1.70 19.07
C ASP A 7 16.30 0.67 20.05
N ALA A 8 15.87 0.70 21.32
CA ALA A 8 16.30 -0.23 22.36
C ALA A 8 15.38 -1.46 22.52
N GLU A 9 14.28 -1.53 21.77
CA GLU A 9 13.38 -2.69 21.83
C GLU A 9 14.05 -3.94 21.25
N VAL A 10 13.84 -5.06 21.93
CA VAL A 10 14.30 -6.39 21.51
C VAL A 10 13.10 -7.33 21.55
N PRO A 11 12.88 -8.18 20.54
CA PRO A 11 11.79 -9.16 20.57
C PRO A 11 11.93 -10.09 21.78
N LYS A 12 10.81 -10.58 22.31
CA LYS A 12 10.78 -11.50 23.46
C LYS A 12 11.11 -12.94 23.05
N THR A 13 12.29 -13.15 22.47
CA THR A 13 12.76 -14.43 21.95
C THR A 13 14.27 -14.58 22.13
N GLU A 14 14.75 -15.82 22.21
CA GLU A 14 16.18 -16.14 22.15
C GLU A 14 16.63 -16.61 20.76
N ASP A 15 15.72 -16.65 19.80
CA ASP A 15 16.03 -17.03 18.42
C ASP A 15 17.01 -16.01 17.80
N PRO A 16 18.23 -16.43 17.45
CA PRO A 16 19.26 -15.52 16.94
C PRO A 16 18.85 -14.85 15.61
N ASP A 17 18.04 -15.51 14.78
CA ASP A 17 17.61 -14.96 13.49
C ASP A 17 16.58 -13.85 13.69
N LEU A 18 15.64 -14.03 14.63
CA LEU A 18 14.66 -12.99 14.99
C LEU A 18 15.35 -11.78 15.63
N LEU A 19 16.35 -12.01 16.49
CA LEU A 19 17.16 -10.94 17.08
C LEU A 19 17.96 -10.17 16.01
N ALA A 20 18.53 -10.87 15.03
CA ALA A 20 19.26 -10.25 13.92
C ALA A 20 18.32 -9.41 13.03
N ARG A 21 17.13 -9.95 12.73
CA ARG A 21 16.09 -9.24 11.96
C ARG A 21 15.64 -7.95 12.65
N ALA A 22 15.39 -7.99 13.95
CA ALA A 22 15.01 -6.79 14.71
C ALA A 22 16.11 -5.72 14.70
N LYS A 23 17.38 -6.12 14.85
CA LYS A 23 18.53 -5.20 14.70
C LYS A 23 18.57 -4.58 13.31
N GLN A 24 18.38 -5.39 12.27
CA GLN A 24 18.35 -4.91 10.88
C GLN A 24 17.20 -3.92 10.65
N ALA A 25 16.00 -4.19 11.19
CA ALA A 25 14.86 -3.27 11.11
C ALA A 25 15.18 -1.93 11.78
N THR A 26 15.79 -1.94 12.97
CA THR A 26 16.23 -0.73 13.67
C THR A 26 17.27 0.04 12.87
N SER A 27 18.27 -0.63 12.28
CA SER A 27 19.24 0.03 11.42
C SER A 27 18.56 0.66 10.20
N PHE A 28 17.69 -0.08 9.50
CA PHE A 28 16.94 0.43 8.35
C PHE A 28 16.09 1.66 8.68
N VAL A 29 15.32 1.63 9.77
CA VAL A 29 14.48 2.77 10.20
C VAL A 29 15.32 4.00 10.54
N ASN A 30 16.56 3.81 10.95
CA ASN A 30 17.53 4.88 11.21
C ASN A 30 18.27 5.37 9.95
N GLY A 31 17.99 4.78 8.78
CA GLY A 31 18.62 5.13 7.50
C GLY A 31 19.88 4.31 7.18
N ASP A 32 20.21 3.32 8.02
CA ASP A 32 21.40 2.50 7.89
C ASP A 32 21.03 1.07 7.47
N GLY A 33 21.17 0.74 6.19
CA GLY A 33 20.97 -0.62 5.70
C GLY A 33 19.61 -0.87 5.03
N ALA A 34 19.33 -2.14 4.73
CA ALA A 34 18.20 -2.54 3.91
C ALA A 34 17.01 -3.01 4.77
N ASN A 35 15.80 -2.73 4.31
CA ASN A 35 14.56 -3.23 4.91
C ASN A 35 14.58 -4.77 4.97
N PRO A 36 14.49 -5.39 6.16
CA PRO A 36 14.51 -6.85 6.29
C PRO A 36 13.30 -7.54 5.66
N PHE A 37 12.21 -6.81 5.40
CA PHE A 37 10.96 -7.35 4.84
C PHE A 37 10.81 -7.10 3.33
N ARG A 38 11.88 -6.65 2.67
CA ARG A 38 11.84 -6.29 1.25
C ARG A 38 11.34 -7.45 0.39
N GLY A 39 10.34 -7.18 -0.44
CA GLY A 39 9.74 -8.16 -1.36
C GLY A 39 8.79 -9.17 -0.71
N MET A 40 8.45 -9.03 0.58
CA MET A 40 7.37 -9.81 1.18
C MET A 40 6.01 -9.46 0.56
N SER A 41 5.06 -10.41 0.62
CA SER A 41 3.70 -10.16 0.15
C SER A 41 2.99 -9.16 1.07
N ARG A 42 1.98 -8.47 0.54
CA ARG A 42 1.23 -7.47 1.29
C ARG A 42 0.49 -8.07 2.49
N GLU A 43 0.02 -9.32 2.38
CA GLU A 43 -0.57 -10.06 3.49
C GLU A 43 0.44 -10.33 4.60
N GLN A 44 1.67 -10.75 4.25
CA GLN A 44 2.73 -10.97 5.23
C GLN A 44 3.15 -9.66 5.91
N LEU A 45 3.26 -8.58 5.13
CA LEU A 45 3.59 -7.26 5.66
C LEU A 45 2.50 -6.77 6.63
N ALA A 46 1.22 -6.93 6.30
CA ALA A 46 0.13 -6.54 7.16
C ALA A 46 0.10 -7.33 8.49
N LEU A 47 0.41 -8.63 8.46
CA LEU A 47 0.54 -9.43 9.69
C LEU A 47 1.61 -8.88 10.64
N ILE A 48 2.69 -8.32 10.10
CA ILE A 48 3.77 -7.71 10.89
C ILE A 48 3.36 -6.30 11.33
N THR A 49 2.94 -5.45 10.39
CA THR A 49 2.57 -4.05 10.65
C THR A 49 1.51 -3.91 11.74
N TYR A 50 0.50 -4.77 11.70
CA TYR A 50 -0.62 -4.75 12.64
C TYR A 50 -0.49 -5.77 13.78
N ASP A 51 0.71 -6.33 13.98
CA ASP A 51 0.95 -7.22 15.12
C ASP A 51 0.78 -6.45 16.44
N GLU A 52 -0.07 -7.00 17.32
CA GLU A 52 -0.30 -6.52 18.68
C GLU A 52 0.14 -7.55 19.74
N SER A 53 0.60 -8.75 19.34
CA SER A 53 1.05 -9.79 20.28
C SER A 53 2.37 -9.39 20.96
N GLY A 54 3.17 -8.57 20.28
CA GLY A 54 4.51 -8.18 20.71
C GLY A 54 5.61 -9.13 20.24
N ASP A 55 5.33 -9.96 19.23
CA ASP A 55 6.32 -10.80 18.55
C ASP A 55 7.26 -9.97 17.68
N PHE A 56 6.81 -8.80 17.23
CA PHE A 56 7.59 -7.82 16.47
C PHE A 56 7.80 -6.52 17.26
N THR A 57 9.02 -5.98 17.19
CA THR A 57 9.34 -4.66 17.75
C THR A 57 8.65 -3.53 16.98
N VAL A 58 8.55 -2.34 17.58
CA VAL A 58 8.01 -1.15 16.89
C VAL A 58 8.78 -0.85 15.60
N ASN A 59 10.11 -1.02 15.59
CA ASN A 59 10.92 -0.79 14.40
C ASN A 59 10.69 -1.85 13.31
N GLU A 60 10.44 -3.11 13.67
CA GLU A 60 10.02 -4.14 12.70
C GLU A 60 8.66 -3.81 12.08
N ARG A 61 7.65 -3.45 12.89
CA ARG A 61 6.34 -3.05 12.39
C ARG A 61 6.42 -1.82 11.46
N ARG A 62 7.29 -0.85 11.82
CA ARG A 62 7.57 0.32 10.99
C ARG A 62 8.26 -0.04 9.67
N ALA A 63 9.23 -0.95 9.70
CA ALA A 63 9.90 -1.42 8.49
C ALA A 63 8.93 -2.16 7.55
N ALA A 64 8.05 -3.03 8.09
CA ALA A 64 7.03 -3.70 7.30
C ALA A 64 6.04 -2.70 6.67
N TRP A 65 5.61 -1.68 7.43
CA TRP A 65 4.75 -0.61 6.91
C TRP A 65 5.42 0.17 5.78
N LEU A 66 6.71 0.50 5.92
CA LEU A 66 7.47 1.22 4.90
C LEU A 66 7.60 0.40 3.60
N GLU A 67 7.76 -0.91 3.69
CA GLU A 67 7.75 -1.79 2.51
C GLU A 67 6.38 -1.80 1.84
N SER A 68 5.29 -2.00 2.60
CA SER A 68 3.92 -1.99 2.06
C SER A 68 3.60 -0.66 1.38
N TYR A 69 4.01 0.45 2.01
CA TYR A 69 3.89 1.79 1.45
C TYR A 69 4.67 1.93 0.13
N ASP A 70 5.93 1.49 0.06
CA ASP A 70 6.73 1.59 -1.16
C ASP A 70 6.12 0.75 -2.31
N GLN A 71 5.68 -0.47 -2.02
CA GLN A 71 4.98 -1.32 -2.99
C GLN A 71 3.72 -0.65 -3.53
N GLU A 72 2.89 -0.05 -2.66
CA GLU A 72 1.71 0.70 -3.10
C GLU A 72 2.09 1.91 -3.96
N GLN A 73 3.09 2.69 -3.56
CA GLN A 73 3.50 3.87 -4.32
C GLN A 73 4.03 3.50 -5.71
N GLN A 74 4.74 2.38 -5.83
CA GLN A 74 5.16 1.84 -7.12
C GLN A 74 3.95 1.43 -7.97
N TRP A 75 2.99 0.70 -7.39
CA TRP A 75 1.77 0.29 -8.08
C TRP A 75 0.94 1.50 -8.55
N LYS A 76 0.73 2.50 -7.67
CA LYS A 76 0.00 3.73 -8.00
C LYS A 76 0.64 4.44 -9.18
N ARG A 77 1.96 4.67 -9.15
CA ARG A 77 2.68 5.29 -10.28
C ARG A 77 2.46 4.55 -11.60
N ALA A 78 2.46 3.21 -11.57
CA ALA A 78 2.19 2.40 -12.75
C ALA A 78 0.73 2.51 -13.23
N ALA A 79 -0.24 2.47 -12.30
CA ALA A 79 -1.66 2.63 -12.63
C ALA A 79 -1.94 4.01 -13.26
N ILE A 80 -1.35 5.06 -12.72
CA ILE A 80 -1.47 6.44 -13.22
C ILE A 80 -0.88 6.56 -14.62
N ALA A 81 0.35 6.07 -14.82
CA ALA A 81 0.99 6.08 -16.12
C ALA A 81 0.16 5.34 -17.18
N LYS A 82 -0.47 4.21 -16.82
CA LYS A 82 -1.38 3.47 -17.70
C LYS A 82 -2.63 4.28 -18.04
N MET A 83 -3.26 4.93 -17.06
CA MET A 83 -4.42 5.81 -17.29
C MET A 83 -4.06 6.98 -18.23
N ASP A 84 -2.92 7.63 -18.01
CA ASP A 84 -2.42 8.71 -18.86
C ASP A 84 -2.19 8.24 -20.30
N GLU A 85 -1.56 7.08 -20.48
CA GLU A 85 -1.31 6.50 -21.80
C GLU A 85 -2.62 6.20 -22.55
N GLU A 86 -3.58 5.54 -21.89
CA GLU A 86 -4.88 5.26 -22.48
C GLU A 86 -5.63 6.53 -22.86
N TYR A 87 -5.68 7.50 -21.95
CA TYR A 87 -6.36 8.76 -22.21
C TYR A 87 -5.72 9.53 -23.36
N ASN A 88 -4.39 9.60 -23.43
CA ASN A 88 -3.70 10.27 -24.53
C ASN A 88 -3.95 9.59 -25.88
N ARG A 89 -4.16 8.26 -25.90
CA ARG A 89 -4.39 7.49 -27.14
C ARG A 89 -5.85 7.49 -27.58
N THR A 90 -6.79 7.39 -26.64
CA THR A 90 -8.21 7.15 -26.93
C THR A 90 -9.15 8.23 -26.42
N GLY A 91 -8.65 9.23 -25.70
CA GLY A 91 -9.46 10.27 -25.06
C GLY A 91 -10.22 9.81 -23.81
N GLN A 92 -9.94 8.60 -23.33
CA GLN A 92 -10.62 7.98 -22.18
C GLN A 92 -9.76 6.91 -21.51
N VAL A 93 -10.00 6.66 -20.22
CA VAL A 93 -9.50 5.50 -19.48
C VAL A 93 -10.44 4.31 -19.69
N SER A 94 -9.89 3.13 -19.94
CA SER A 94 -10.69 1.95 -20.25
C SER A 94 -11.35 1.34 -19.01
N SER A 95 -12.50 0.69 -19.20
CA SER A 95 -13.12 -0.14 -18.15
C SER A 95 -12.20 -1.24 -17.64
N GLY A 96 -11.27 -1.73 -18.48
CA GLY A 96 -10.23 -2.68 -18.10
C GLY A 96 -9.29 -2.11 -17.04
N THR A 97 -8.74 -0.92 -17.27
CA THR A 97 -7.87 -0.23 -16.30
C THR A 97 -8.59 0.08 -15.00
N LEU A 98 -9.84 0.56 -15.06
CA LEU A 98 -10.66 0.81 -13.87
C LEU A 98 -10.95 -0.49 -13.09
N SER A 99 -11.16 -1.60 -13.79
CA SER A 99 -11.35 -2.92 -13.17
C SER A 99 -10.09 -3.44 -12.48
N GLU A 100 -8.90 -3.20 -13.05
CA GLU A 100 -7.62 -3.53 -12.42
C GLU A 100 -7.42 -2.73 -11.12
N ILE A 101 -7.75 -1.44 -11.13
CA ILE A 101 -7.70 -0.57 -9.94
C ILE A 101 -8.67 -1.09 -8.86
N LEU A 102 -9.91 -1.40 -9.23
CA LEU A 102 -10.89 -1.96 -8.29
C LEU A 102 -10.40 -3.29 -7.70
N LYS A 103 -9.88 -4.18 -8.55
CA LYS A 103 -9.35 -5.47 -8.12
C LYS A 103 -8.19 -5.32 -7.13
N HIS A 104 -7.28 -4.38 -7.38
CA HIS A 104 -6.16 -4.10 -6.48
C HIS A 104 -6.66 -3.71 -5.08
N TYR A 105 -7.54 -2.71 -4.97
CA TYR A 105 -8.05 -2.28 -3.66
C TYR A 105 -8.89 -3.34 -2.94
N LYS A 106 -9.65 -4.16 -3.69
CA LYS A 106 -10.40 -5.30 -3.15
C LYS A 106 -9.51 -6.49 -2.74
N SER A 107 -8.26 -6.52 -3.18
CA SER A 107 -7.29 -7.54 -2.80
C SER A 107 -6.45 -7.17 -1.57
N LEU A 108 -6.66 -5.97 -1.02
CA LEU A 108 -5.92 -5.54 0.17
C LEU A 108 -6.26 -6.39 1.40
N PRO A 109 -5.33 -6.51 2.36
CA PRO A 109 -5.64 -7.03 3.68
C PRO A 109 -6.84 -6.29 4.29
N ALA A 110 -7.73 -7.00 4.97
CA ALA A 110 -9.00 -6.43 5.45
C ALA A 110 -8.83 -5.19 6.35
N ILE A 111 -7.76 -5.14 7.14
CA ILE A 111 -7.43 -3.96 7.97
C ILE A 111 -7.10 -2.74 7.10
N GLU A 112 -6.40 -2.95 5.97
CA GLU A 112 -6.07 -1.88 5.02
C GLU A 112 -7.30 -1.48 4.19
N GLU A 113 -8.09 -2.45 3.68
CA GLU A 113 -9.32 -2.13 2.94
C GLU A 113 -10.30 -1.32 3.80
N ALA A 114 -10.40 -1.64 5.10
CA ALA A 114 -11.27 -0.93 6.04
C ALA A 114 -10.88 0.54 6.26
N GLN A 115 -9.63 0.93 5.95
CA GLN A 115 -9.14 2.30 6.04
C GLN A 115 -9.43 3.13 4.78
N LEU A 116 -9.83 2.48 3.67
CA LEU A 116 -10.14 3.18 2.43
C LEU A 116 -11.39 4.07 2.56
N PRO A 117 -11.51 5.13 1.74
CA PRO A 117 -12.71 5.95 1.65
C PRO A 117 -13.98 5.12 1.46
N LYS A 118 -15.02 5.41 2.25
CA LYS A 118 -16.31 4.72 2.12
C LYS A 118 -16.91 4.94 0.73
N GLY A 119 -17.33 3.85 0.09
CA GLY A 119 -17.97 3.88 -1.23
C GLY A 119 -17.00 3.97 -2.41
N TYR A 120 -15.69 3.80 -2.18
CA TYR A 120 -14.68 3.76 -3.25
C TYR A 120 -15.03 2.75 -4.36
N ASP A 121 -15.57 1.60 -3.96
CA ASP A 121 -15.91 0.50 -4.84
C ASP A 121 -17.13 0.82 -5.71
N ALA A 122 -18.18 1.38 -5.12
CA ALA A 122 -19.34 1.88 -5.85
C ALA A 122 -18.95 2.99 -6.84
N GLN A 123 -18.02 3.87 -6.46
CA GLN A 123 -17.52 4.92 -7.34
C GLN A 123 -16.76 4.33 -8.54
N LEU A 124 -15.85 3.39 -8.32
CA LEU A 124 -15.13 2.70 -9.40
C LEU A 124 -16.07 1.90 -10.31
N LEU A 125 -17.04 1.18 -9.74
CA LEU A 125 -18.04 0.43 -10.51
C LEU A 125 -18.89 1.36 -11.40
N SER A 126 -19.28 2.53 -10.88
CA SER A 126 -20.01 3.52 -11.68
C SER A 126 -19.18 4.00 -12.88
N GLN A 127 -17.89 4.26 -12.69
CA GLN A 127 -17.00 4.69 -13.77
C GLN A 127 -16.78 3.58 -14.81
N ILE A 128 -16.65 2.32 -14.38
CA ILE A 128 -16.58 1.15 -15.27
C ILE A 128 -17.82 1.12 -16.18
N GLN A 129 -19.02 1.25 -15.59
CA GLN A 129 -20.27 1.25 -16.34
C GLN A 129 -20.39 2.44 -17.32
N VAL A 130 -19.92 3.62 -16.93
CA VAL A 130 -19.89 4.81 -17.81
C VAL A 130 -18.94 4.58 -19.00
N SER A 131 -17.73 4.05 -18.74
CA SER A 131 -16.75 3.74 -19.78
C SER A 131 -17.28 2.69 -20.78
N GLU A 132 -17.99 1.66 -20.30
CA GLU A 132 -18.59 0.62 -21.15
C GLU A 132 -19.75 1.11 -22.00
N SER A 133 -20.52 2.09 -21.51
CA SER A 133 -21.67 2.67 -22.21
C SER A 133 -21.29 3.77 -23.20
N GLY A 134 -20.00 4.10 -23.33
CA GLY A 134 -19.51 5.19 -24.18
C GLY A 134 -19.90 6.59 -23.66
N GLY A 135 -20.28 6.68 -22.39
CA GLY A 135 -20.48 7.97 -21.71
C GLY A 135 -19.15 8.67 -21.47
N LEU A 136 -19.18 9.98 -21.21
CA LEU A 136 -17.97 10.74 -20.88
C LEU A 136 -17.40 10.24 -19.55
N PRO A 137 -16.22 9.59 -19.52
CA PRO A 137 -15.58 9.19 -18.29
C PRO A 137 -15.01 10.41 -17.55
N GLN A 138 -14.71 10.24 -16.26
CA GLN A 138 -14.01 11.26 -15.48
C GLN A 138 -12.65 11.60 -16.11
N SER A 139 -12.21 12.84 -15.92
CA SER A 139 -10.88 13.24 -16.38
C SER A 139 -9.81 12.42 -15.63
N VAL A 140 -8.66 12.16 -16.27
CA VAL A 140 -7.54 11.48 -15.59
C VAL A 140 -7.13 12.22 -14.31
N LYS A 141 -7.28 13.55 -14.30
CA LYS A 141 -7.01 14.37 -13.12
C LYS A 141 -7.95 14.07 -11.95
N ASP A 142 -9.23 13.81 -12.21
CA ASP A 142 -10.18 13.43 -11.16
C ASP A 142 -9.90 12.01 -10.64
N LEU A 143 -9.54 11.10 -11.54
CA LEU A 143 -9.13 9.74 -11.18
C LEU A 143 -7.84 9.74 -10.36
N GLN A 144 -6.88 10.60 -10.70
CA GLN A 144 -5.66 10.81 -9.93
C GLN A 144 -5.98 11.26 -8.50
N VAL A 145 -6.78 12.31 -8.36
CA VAL A 145 -7.19 12.84 -7.04
C VAL A 145 -7.90 11.76 -6.22
N PHE A 146 -8.76 10.97 -6.87
CA PHE A 146 -9.39 9.82 -6.24
C PHE A 146 -8.36 8.80 -5.74
N LEU A 147 -7.42 8.34 -6.58
CA LEU A 147 -6.37 7.40 -6.19
C LEU A 147 -5.47 7.93 -5.06
N ASP A 148 -5.21 9.23 -5.05
CA ASP A 148 -4.44 9.87 -3.98
C ASP A 148 -5.20 9.79 -2.64
N SER A 149 -6.52 10.07 -2.65
CA SER A 149 -7.39 9.95 -1.47
C SER A 149 -7.49 8.54 -0.88
N MET A 150 -7.17 7.50 -1.65
CA MET A 150 -7.30 6.11 -1.22
C MET A 150 -6.31 5.72 -0.12
N MET A 151 -5.23 6.50 0.11
CA MET A 151 -4.24 6.18 1.17
C MET A 151 -3.70 7.41 1.92
N GLU A 152 -4.51 8.46 2.11
CA GLU A 152 -4.16 9.49 3.09
C GLU A 152 -4.45 8.95 4.51
N SER A 153 -3.51 8.18 5.07
CA SER A 153 -3.43 7.83 6.50
C SER A 153 -1.99 7.86 7.00
#